data_AF-A0A966TND3-F1
#
_entry.id   AF-A0A966TND3-F1
#
_cell.length_a   1.000
_cell.length_b   1.000
_cell.length_c   1.000
_cell.angle_alpha   90.00
_cell.angle_beta   90.00
_cell.angle_gamma   90.00
#
_symmetry.space_group_name_H-M   'P 1'
#
loop_
_entity.id
_entity.type
_entity.pdbx_description
1 polymer ?
#
loop_
_entity_poly.entity_id
_entity_poly.type
_entity_poly.pdbx_seq_one_letter_code
_entity_poly.pdbx_strand_id
1 'polypeptide(L)'
;MVSEVLRFRLSQALLVVGPLASLVINPWGNFDPISVVKLAAISTVAFLILFLMLSNPKLIFDSDKFLRITLLLFVTFLLTSFLFSGAPMSQQFWGMFGRNTGLLAYLSLAIILYATAVIQDIGFYSRIVGALIATGIPMTLYCLVQISGNDPIGWSSFQTFGTLGNVNFLSAFLGLVCVAMLPYFFFRGSTIAKKVGILSLLLIDIYIIQSTESIQGVFVF
;
A
#
# COMPACT_ATOMS: atom_id res chain seq x y z
N MET A 1 23.14 4.99 -18.87
CA MET A 1 22.71 3.66 -19.34
C MET A 1 22.44 2.66 -18.21
N VAL A 2 23.44 2.04 -17.56
CA VAL A 2 23.20 0.98 -16.52
C VAL A 2 22.37 1.50 -15.33
N SER A 3 22.66 2.73 -14.85
CA SER A 3 21.90 3.36 -13.76
C SER A 3 20.44 3.67 -14.14
N GLU A 4 20.19 4.08 -15.39
CA GLU A 4 18.84 4.41 -15.86
C GLU A 4 17.97 3.16 -16.00
N VAL A 5 18.52 2.08 -16.56
CA VAL A 5 17.82 0.79 -16.66
C VAL A 5 17.45 0.28 -15.26
N LEU A 6 18.34 0.45 -14.28
CA LEU A 6 18.09 0.02 -12.91
C LEU A 6 17.01 0.88 -12.23
N ARG A 7 17.06 2.21 -12.38
CA ARG A 7 16.02 3.13 -11.90
C ARG A 7 14.66 2.82 -12.54
N PHE A 8 14.64 2.47 -13.82
CA PHE A 8 13.42 2.03 -14.50
C PHE A 8 12.86 0.74 -13.88
N ARG A 9 13.70 -0.29 -13.67
CA ARG A 9 13.27 -1.57 -13.04
C ARG A 9 12.75 -1.37 -11.62
N LEU A 10 13.44 -0.56 -10.82
CA LEU A 10 13.00 -0.18 -9.47
C LEU A 10 11.62 0.51 -9.51
N SER A 11 11.44 1.45 -10.44
CA SER A 11 10.16 2.13 -10.64
C SER A 11 9.03 1.14 -10.96
N GLN A 12 9.27 0.17 -11.85
CA GLN A 12 8.26 -0.84 -12.19
C GLN A 12 7.89 -1.70 -10.98
N ALA A 13 8.87 -2.17 -10.21
CA ALA A 13 8.62 -2.96 -9.00
C ALA A 13 7.81 -2.18 -7.96
N LEU A 14 8.15 -0.91 -7.74
CA LEU A 14 7.44 -0.03 -6.80
C LEU A 14 6.02 0.33 -7.26
N LEU A 15 5.76 0.45 -8.56
CA LEU A 15 4.41 0.70 -9.07
C LEU A 15 3.46 -0.49 -8.84
N VAL A 16 3.99 -1.71 -8.74
CA VAL A 16 3.20 -2.93 -8.55
C VAL A 16 2.91 -3.22 -7.07
N VAL A 17 3.80 -2.82 -6.15
CA VAL A 17 3.67 -3.21 -4.73
C VAL A 17 2.40 -2.68 -4.07
N GLY A 18 1.99 -1.45 -4.37
CA GLY A 18 0.77 -0.84 -3.83
C GLY A 18 -0.51 -1.56 -4.26
N PRO A 19 -0.76 -1.72 -5.57
CA PRO A 19 -1.89 -2.51 -6.08
C PRO A 19 -1.90 -3.94 -5.52
N LEU A 20 -0.74 -4.61 -5.51
CA LEU A 20 -0.62 -5.98 -5.04
C LEU A 20 -0.96 -6.09 -3.55
N ALA A 21 -0.40 -5.22 -2.70
CA ALA A 21 -0.68 -5.20 -1.26
C ALA A 21 -2.15 -4.86 -0.93
N SER A 22 -2.80 -4.08 -1.79
CA SER A 22 -4.19 -3.65 -1.58
C SER A 22 -5.17 -4.74 -1.98
N LEU A 23 -4.97 -5.38 -3.14
CA LEU A 23 -5.97 -6.24 -3.78
C LEU A 23 -5.75 -7.75 -3.56
N VAL A 24 -4.52 -8.20 -3.27
CA VAL A 24 -4.25 -9.65 -3.16
C VAL A 24 -4.94 -10.24 -1.93
N ILE A 25 -5.59 -11.39 -2.14
CA ILE A 25 -6.26 -12.21 -1.13
C ILE A 25 -6.14 -13.68 -1.53
N ASN A 26 -6.24 -14.60 -0.56
CA ASN A 26 -6.34 -16.04 -0.79
C ASN A 26 -7.39 -16.68 0.14
N PRO A 27 -8.69 -16.44 -0.13
CA PRO A 27 -9.78 -16.88 0.74
C PRO A 27 -9.87 -18.39 0.95
N TRP A 28 -9.42 -19.20 -0.01
CA TRP A 28 -9.59 -20.65 0.03
C TRP A 28 -8.33 -21.43 0.41
N GLY A 29 -7.15 -20.81 0.38
CA GLY A 29 -5.88 -21.50 0.58
C GLY A 29 -5.23 -21.30 1.95
N ASN A 30 -5.73 -20.40 2.80
CA ASN A 30 -5.10 -20.05 4.08
C ASN A 30 -6.14 -19.78 5.18
N PHE A 31 -5.76 -20.06 6.43
CA PHE A 31 -6.54 -19.66 7.63
C PHE A 31 -6.63 -18.15 7.81
N ASP A 32 -5.54 -17.42 7.50
CA ASP A 32 -5.54 -15.97 7.38
C ASP A 32 -5.44 -15.61 5.88
N PRO A 33 -6.59 -15.36 5.23
CA PRO A 33 -6.65 -15.22 3.79
C PRO A 33 -6.21 -13.84 3.29
N ILE A 34 -5.98 -12.89 4.20
CA ILE A 34 -5.71 -11.48 3.84
C ILE A 34 -4.29 -11.11 4.25
N SER A 35 -3.96 -11.19 5.53
CA SER A 35 -2.75 -10.53 6.04
C SER A 35 -1.48 -11.29 5.64
N VAL A 36 -1.54 -12.63 5.59
CA VAL A 36 -0.37 -13.47 5.23
C VAL A 36 0.04 -13.24 3.77
N VAL A 37 -0.93 -13.23 2.85
CA VAL A 37 -0.67 -13.08 1.41
C VAL A 37 -0.14 -11.69 1.10
N LYS A 38 -0.62 -10.67 1.81
CA LYS A 38 -0.10 -9.30 1.71
C LYS A 38 1.32 -9.18 2.22
N LEU A 39 1.64 -9.79 3.36
CA LEU A 39 3.01 -9.85 3.86
C LEU A 39 3.92 -10.54 2.86
N ALA A 40 3.50 -11.68 2.29
CA ALA A 40 4.25 -12.38 1.26
C ALA A 40 4.49 -11.47 0.04
N ALA A 41 3.45 -10.83 -0.49
CA ALA A 41 3.54 -9.90 -1.61
C ALA A 41 4.51 -8.73 -1.36
N ILE A 42 4.33 -8.02 -0.24
CA ILE A 42 5.17 -6.86 0.12
C ILE A 42 6.62 -7.30 0.32
N SER A 43 6.85 -8.40 1.05
CA SER A 43 8.20 -8.88 1.32
C SER A 43 8.91 -9.34 0.06
N THR A 44 8.26 -10.12 -0.81
CA THR A 44 8.85 -10.52 -2.11
C THR A 44 9.29 -9.32 -2.94
N VAL A 45 8.41 -8.32 -3.11
CA VAL A 45 8.75 -7.13 -3.91
C VAL A 45 9.82 -6.28 -3.22
N ALA A 46 9.79 -6.15 -1.89
CA ALA A 46 10.80 -5.41 -1.15
C ALA A 46 12.19 -6.06 -1.28
N PHE A 47 12.32 -7.37 -1.16
CA PHE A 47 13.63 -8.04 -1.34
C PHE A 47 14.11 -7.99 -2.79
N LEU A 48 13.22 -8.08 -3.78
CA LEU A 48 13.56 -7.80 -5.17
C LEU A 48 14.17 -6.40 -5.34
N ILE A 49 13.51 -5.38 -4.77
CA ILE A 49 13.99 -4.00 -4.76
C ILE A 49 15.35 -3.89 -4.08
N LEU A 50 15.53 -4.53 -2.92
CA LEU A 50 16.80 -4.53 -2.18
C LEU A 50 17.94 -5.09 -3.04
N PHE A 51 17.76 -6.26 -3.66
CA PHE A 51 18.78 -6.87 -4.52
C PHE A 51 19.09 -6.02 -5.76
N LEU A 52 18.08 -5.36 -6.35
CA LEU A 52 18.28 -4.39 -7.42
C LEU A 52 19.13 -3.21 -6.95
N MET A 53 18.85 -2.65 -5.77
CA MET A 53 19.64 -1.55 -5.20
C MET A 53 21.09 -1.96 -4.89
N LEU A 54 21.29 -3.16 -4.31
CA LEU A 54 22.62 -3.69 -4.01
C LEU A 54 23.45 -3.98 -5.27
N SER A 55 22.81 -4.21 -6.42
CA SER A 55 23.49 -4.39 -7.71
C SER A 55 24.19 -3.11 -8.20
N ASN A 56 23.84 -1.94 -7.64
CA ASN A 56 24.58 -0.71 -7.88
C ASN A 56 24.60 0.16 -6.60
N PRO A 57 25.57 -0.07 -5.70
CA PRO A 57 25.63 0.59 -4.40
C PRO A 57 25.70 2.12 -4.46
N LYS A 58 26.11 2.70 -5.60
CA LYS A 58 26.10 4.16 -5.78
C LYS A 58 24.70 4.74 -5.64
N LEU A 59 23.66 4.04 -6.13
CA LEU A 59 22.26 4.45 -6.00
C LEU A 59 21.81 4.61 -4.54
N ILE A 60 22.41 3.83 -3.62
CA ILE A 60 22.10 3.91 -2.20
C ILE A 60 22.44 5.29 -1.65
N PHE A 61 23.42 5.99 -2.21
CA PHE A 61 23.84 7.31 -1.72
C PHE A 61 23.10 8.48 -2.37
N ASP A 62 22.23 8.23 -3.35
CA ASP A 62 21.47 9.28 -4.06
C ASP A 62 20.30 9.85 -3.24
N SER A 63 19.91 9.19 -2.14
CA SER A 63 18.88 9.71 -1.24
C SER A 63 19.38 10.85 -0.35
N ASP A 64 18.47 11.50 0.35
CA ASP A 64 18.82 12.47 1.39
C ASP A 64 19.54 11.80 2.60
N LYS A 65 20.46 12.54 3.23
CA LYS A 65 21.26 12.05 4.37
C LYS A 65 20.42 11.88 5.63
N PHE A 66 19.50 12.81 5.90
CA PHE A 66 18.64 12.72 7.07
C PHE A 66 17.72 11.50 6.98
N LEU A 67 17.12 11.24 5.81
CA LEU A 67 16.34 10.03 5.57
C LEU A 67 17.14 8.75 5.83
N ARG A 68 18.39 8.66 5.34
CA ARG A 68 19.27 7.50 5.60
C ARG A 68 19.50 7.25 7.08
N ILE A 69 19.82 8.32 7.82
CA ILE A 69 20.11 8.22 9.25
C ILE A 69 18.85 7.77 10.00
N THR A 70 17.69 8.38 9.70
CA THR A 70 16.42 8.00 10.33
C THR A 70 16.03 6.56 10.04
N LEU A 71 16.19 6.10 8.79
CA LEU A 71 15.92 4.71 8.44
C LEU A 71 16.90 3.73 9.11
N LEU A 72 18.18 4.08 9.18
CA LEU A 72 19.16 3.28 9.89
C LEU A 72 18.80 3.16 11.36
N LEU A 73 18.50 4.28 12.03
CA LEU A 73 18.04 4.30 13.42
C LEU A 73 16.76 3.48 13.62
N PHE A 74 15.79 3.62 12.73
CA PHE A 74 14.54 2.84 12.77
C PHE A 74 14.83 1.34 12.69
N VAL A 75 15.64 0.90 11.73
CA VAL A 75 16.02 -0.52 11.58
C VAL A 75 16.83 -1.01 12.77
N THR A 76 17.75 -0.20 13.31
CA THR A 76 18.49 -0.53 14.52
C THR A 76 17.55 -0.74 15.69
N PHE A 77 16.59 0.17 15.93
CA PHE A 77 15.62 -0.01 17.02
C PHE A 77 14.73 -1.24 16.81
N LEU A 78 14.29 -1.48 15.58
CA LEU A 78 13.53 -2.67 15.21
C LEU A 78 14.28 -3.97 15.56
N LEU A 79 15.57 -4.04 15.22
CA LEU A 79 16.44 -5.18 15.53
C LEU A 79 16.74 -5.30 17.02
N THR A 80 16.94 -4.18 17.74
CA THR A 80 17.14 -4.23 19.19
C THR A 80 15.90 -4.77 19.90
N SER A 81 14.70 -4.35 19.50
CA SER A 81 13.46 -4.89 20.05
C SER A 81 13.34 -6.39 19.78
N PHE A 82 13.63 -6.82 18.55
CA PHE A 82 13.61 -8.24 18.17
C PHE A 82 14.54 -9.10 19.04
N LEU A 83 15.76 -8.62 19.29
CA LEU A 83 16.79 -9.37 20.02
C LEU A 83 16.61 -9.34 21.55
N PHE A 84 16.08 -8.24 22.10
CA PHE A 84 16.15 -7.99 23.55
C PHE A 84 14.78 -7.88 24.26
N SER A 85 13.64 -7.94 23.56
CA SER A 85 12.32 -7.78 24.19
C SER A 85 11.89 -8.96 25.08
N GLY A 86 12.49 -10.14 24.91
CA GLY A 86 12.09 -11.37 25.60
C GLY A 86 10.79 -12.01 25.06
N ALA A 87 10.15 -11.41 24.05
CA ALA A 87 8.95 -11.98 23.43
C ALA A 87 9.27 -13.15 22.48
N PRO A 88 8.30 -14.05 22.18
CA PRO A 88 8.53 -15.16 21.26
C PRO A 88 9.03 -14.68 19.88
N MET A 89 10.21 -15.15 19.46
CA MET A 89 10.87 -14.71 18.22
C MET A 89 10.00 -14.89 16.98
N SER A 90 9.24 -15.99 16.89
CA SER A 90 8.34 -16.25 15.76
C SER A 90 7.26 -15.18 15.65
N GLN A 91 6.62 -14.82 16.76
CA GLN A 91 5.60 -13.78 16.81
C GLN A 91 6.19 -12.39 16.52
N GLN A 92 7.41 -12.10 16.98
CA GLN A 92 8.06 -10.83 16.64
C GLN A 92 8.43 -10.73 15.16
N PHE A 93 8.88 -11.84 14.56
CA PHE A 93 9.28 -11.88 13.16
C PHE A 93 8.08 -11.74 12.21
N TRP A 94 7.05 -12.55 12.42
CA TRP A 94 5.86 -12.61 11.56
C TRP A 94 4.79 -11.58 11.93
N GLY A 95 4.70 -11.23 13.20
CA GLY A 95 3.58 -10.49 13.77
C GLY A 95 2.54 -11.40 14.40
N MET A 96 1.53 -10.78 15.01
CA MET A 96 0.38 -11.50 15.56
C MET A 96 -0.58 -11.91 14.44
N PHE A 97 -1.23 -13.06 14.60
CA PHE A 97 -2.27 -13.55 13.69
C PHE A 97 -3.34 -12.49 13.41
N GLY A 98 -3.76 -12.36 12.14
CA GLY A 98 -4.72 -11.36 11.70
C GLY A 98 -4.15 -9.94 11.55
N ARG A 99 -2.87 -9.72 11.85
CA ARG A 99 -2.15 -8.46 11.58
C ARG A 99 -0.92 -8.67 10.71
N ASN A 100 -0.10 -9.66 11.05
CA ASN A 100 1.18 -9.98 10.39
C ASN A 100 2.11 -8.77 10.19
N THR A 101 2.07 -7.83 11.14
CA THR A 101 2.91 -6.63 11.19
C THR A 101 4.13 -6.85 12.10
N GLY A 102 4.96 -7.84 11.78
CA GLY A 102 6.20 -8.13 12.49
C GLY A 102 7.44 -7.45 11.89
N LEU A 103 8.63 -7.89 12.35
CA LEU A 103 9.94 -7.45 11.83
C LEU A 103 9.99 -7.45 10.31
N LEU A 104 9.54 -8.54 9.68
CA LEU A 104 9.58 -8.72 8.23
C LEU A 104 8.76 -7.66 7.50
N ALA A 105 7.57 -7.33 8.01
CA ALA A 105 6.69 -6.32 7.43
C ALA A 105 7.35 -4.94 7.48
N TYR A 106 7.82 -4.51 8.65
CA TYR A 106 8.45 -3.20 8.83
C TYR A 106 9.75 -3.05 8.06
N LEU A 107 10.59 -4.09 7.99
CA LEU A 107 11.79 -4.08 7.18
C LEU A 107 11.46 -3.94 5.69
N SER A 108 10.44 -4.66 5.22
CA SER A 108 9.98 -4.59 3.83
C SER A 108 9.47 -3.19 3.47
N LEU A 109 8.66 -2.59 4.34
CA LEU A 109 8.17 -1.21 4.17
C LEU A 109 9.31 -0.18 4.21
N ALA A 110 10.31 -0.37 5.07
CA ALA A 110 11.49 0.49 5.12
C ALA A 110 12.30 0.43 3.81
N ILE A 111 12.47 -0.77 3.23
CA ILE A 111 13.12 -0.94 1.92
C ILE A 111 12.33 -0.23 0.81
N ILE A 112 11.01 -0.40 0.76
CA ILE A 112 10.13 0.24 -0.24
C ILE A 112 10.19 1.76 -0.12
N LEU A 113 10.09 2.29 1.10
CA LEU A 113 10.21 3.73 1.38
C LEU A 113 11.55 4.27 0.87
N TYR A 114 12.64 3.57 1.20
CA TYR A 114 13.98 3.99 0.81
C TYR A 114 14.17 4.00 -0.70
N ALA A 115 13.76 2.92 -1.38
CA ALA A 115 13.87 2.82 -2.83
C ALA A 115 13.04 3.89 -3.56
N THR A 116 11.85 4.20 -3.05
CA THR A 116 11.02 5.29 -3.56
C THR A 116 11.75 6.62 -3.46
N ALA A 117 12.41 6.90 -2.33
CA ALA A 117 13.15 8.12 -2.11
C ALA A 117 14.46 8.25 -2.91
N VAL A 118 15.03 7.15 -3.40
CA VAL A 118 16.21 7.14 -4.29
C VAL A 118 15.86 7.53 -5.73
N ILE A 119 14.63 7.24 -6.19
CA ILE A 119 14.24 7.48 -7.59
C ILE A 119 14.16 8.98 -7.90
N GLN A 120 13.59 9.80 -6.99
CA GLN A 120 13.52 11.26 -7.11
C GLN A 120 13.02 11.78 -8.48
N ASP A 121 12.04 11.08 -9.09
CA ASP A 121 11.49 11.41 -10.39
C ASP A 121 10.01 11.82 -10.28
N ILE A 122 9.67 13.00 -10.80
CA ILE A 122 8.31 13.53 -10.73
C ILE A 122 7.33 12.72 -11.59
N GLY A 123 7.79 12.17 -12.72
CA GLY A 123 6.97 11.31 -13.57
C GLY A 123 6.62 9.99 -12.89
N PHE A 124 7.56 9.40 -12.16
CA PHE A 124 7.35 8.23 -11.32
C PHE A 124 6.39 8.52 -10.17
N TYR A 125 6.54 9.63 -9.45
CA TYR A 125 5.61 9.98 -8.37
C TYR A 125 4.19 10.23 -8.88
N SER A 126 4.04 10.88 -10.05
CA SER A 126 2.74 11.00 -10.72
C SER A 126 2.13 9.62 -11.05
N ARG A 127 2.95 8.66 -11.51
CA ARG A 127 2.50 7.29 -11.75
C ARG A 127 2.12 6.54 -10.47
N ILE A 128 2.77 6.79 -9.33
CA ILE A 128 2.33 6.23 -8.03
C ILE A 128 0.92 6.71 -7.68
N VAL A 129 0.67 8.01 -7.82
CA VAL A 129 -0.67 8.59 -7.59
C VAL A 129 -1.70 7.97 -8.55
N GLY A 130 -1.34 7.85 -9.83
CA GLY A 130 -2.18 7.17 -10.82
C GLY A 130 -2.46 5.70 -10.47
N ALA A 131 -1.45 4.97 -9.99
CA ALA A 131 -1.60 3.58 -9.54
C ALA A 131 -2.50 3.46 -8.31
N LEU A 132 -2.42 4.39 -7.36
CA LEU A 132 -3.32 4.45 -6.21
C LEU A 132 -4.78 4.61 -6.66
N ILE A 133 -5.07 5.59 -7.52
CA ILE A 133 -6.42 5.82 -8.07
C ILE A 133 -6.89 4.58 -8.86
N ALA A 134 -6.03 4.03 -9.72
CA ALA A 134 -6.35 2.85 -10.51
C ALA A 134 -6.62 1.60 -9.65
N THR A 135 -5.96 1.49 -8.50
CA THR A 135 -6.22 0.43 -7.49
C THR A 135 -7.51 0.67 -6.72
N GLY A 136 -7.87 1.94 -6.53
CA GLY A 136 -9.15 2.35 -5.95
C GLY A 136 -10.34 1.79 -6.74
N ILE A 137 -10.31 1.84 -8.07
CA ILE A 137 -11.42 1.39 -8.93
C ILE A 137 -11.89 -0.05 -8.63
N PRO A 138 -11.05 -1.11 -8.73
CA PRO A 138 -11.48 -2.47 -8.41
C PRO A 138 -11.84 -2.63 -6.92
N MET A 139 -11.22 -1.88 -6.01
CA MET A 139 -11.59 -1.89 -4.60
C MET A 139 -13.02 -1.37 -4.40
N THR A 140 -13.34 -0.21 -4.97
CA THR A 140 -14.67 0.42 -4.93
C THR A 140 -15.71 -0.52 -5.53
N LEU A 141 -15.43 -1.10 -6.70
CA LEU A 141 -16.33 -2.06 -7.33
C LEU A 141 -16.59 -3.28 -6.45
N TYR A 142 -15.55 -3.85 -5.83
CA TYR A 142 -15.72 -4.98 -4.93
C TYR A 142 -16.52 -4.61 -3.68
N CYS A 143 -16.30 -3.40 -3.12
CA CYS A 143 -17.08 -2.90 -1.99
C CYS A 143 -18.56 -2.75 -2.35
N LEU A 144 -18.91 -2.28 -3.55
CA LEU A 144 -20.30 -2.22 -4.01
C LEU A 144 -20.94 -3.61 -4.09
N VAL A 145 -20.19 -4.62 -4.54
CA VAL A 145 -20.65 -6.02 -4.53
C VAL A 145 -20.94 -6.49 -3.10
N GLN A 146 -20.03 -6.20 -2.15
CA GLN A 146 -20.24 -6.54 -0.74
C GLN A 146 -21.47 -5.84 -0.15
N ILE A 147 -21.63 -4.53 -0.37
CA ILE A 147 -22.78 -3.74 0.12
C ILE A 147 -24.10 -4.29 -0.44
N SER A 148 -24.10 -4.79 -1.68
CA SER A 148 -25.29 -5.38 -2.29
C SER A 148 -25.71 -6.74 -1.70
N GLY A 149 -24.93 -7.30 -0.76
CA GLY A 149 -25.16 -8.61 -0.16
C GLY A 149 -24.72 -9.80 -1.04
N ASN A 150 -24.08 -9.53 -2.18
CA ASN A 150 -23.66 -10.55 -3.15
C ASN A 150 -22.16 -10.88 -3.03
N ASP A 151 -21.58 -10.84 -1.82
CA ASP A 151 -20.16 -11.10 -1.62
C ASP A 151 -19.81 -12.55 -2.03
N PRO A 152 -19.05 -12.77 -3.12
CA PRO A 152 -18.74 -14.11 -3.61
C PRO A 152 -17.83 -14.90 -2.67
N ILE A 153 -17.12 -14.21 -1.77
CA ILE A 153 -16.24 -14.86 -0.79
C ILE A 153 -17.03 -15.25 0.46
N GLY A 154 -18.14 -14.57 0.72
CA GLY A 154 -18.96 -14.79 1.91
C GLY A 154 -18.19 -14.44 3.19
N TRP A 155 -17.48 -13.31 3.20
CA TRP A 155 -16.86 -12.81 4.42
C TRP A 155 -17.92 -12.68 5.52
N SER A 156 -17.57 -13.01 6.76
CA SER A 156 -18.52 -13.06 7.88
C SER A 156 -18.95 -11.69 8.43
N SER A 157 -18.66 -10.59 7.73
CA SER A 157 -18.76 -9.24 8.31
C SER A 157 -20.11 -8.57 8.13
N PHE A 158 -20.52 -7.89 9.19
CA PHE A 158 -21.65 -6.96 9.20
C PHE A 158 -21.40 -5.69 8.38
N GLN A 159 -20.14 -5.38 8.06
CA GLN A 159 -19.72 -4.15 7.38
C GLN A 159 -18.70 -4.44 6.27
N THR A 160 -18.67 -3.56 5.27
CA THR A 160 -17.83 -3.63 4.08
C THR A 160 -16.37 -3.29 4.40
N PHE A 161 -15.43 -4.16 4.02
CA PHE A 161 -14.00 -3.93 4.23
C PHE A 161 -13.12 -4.21 3.00
N GLY A 162 -13.75 -4.56 1.87
CA GLY A 162 -13.08 -4.88 0.62
C GLY A 162 -12.06 -6.01 0.79
N THR A 163 -10.90 -5.86 0.17
CA THR A 163 -9.79 -6.80 0.32
C THR A 163 -8.85 -6.43 1.46
N LEU A 164 -9.14 -5.37 2.24
CA LEU A 164 -8.25 -4.85 3.28
C LEU A 164 -8.45 -5.50 4.66
N GLY A 165 -9.52 -6.28 4.84
CA GLY A 165 -9.75 -7.08 6.05
C GLY A 165 -10.13 -6.28 7.29
N ASN A 166 -10.29 -4.96 7.16
CA ASN A 166 -10.68 -4.07 8.25
C ASN A 166 -11.39 -2.83 7.70
N VAL A 167 -12.53 -2.47 8.28
CA VAL A 167 -13.33 -1.29 7.91
C VAL A 167 -12.53 0.02 7.99
N ASN A 168 -11.64 0.12 8.98
CA ASN A 168 -10.79 1.29 9.14
C ASN A 168 -9.69 1.38 8.07
N PHE A 169 -9.14 0.25 7.65
CA PHE A 169 -8.14 0.23 6.58
C PHE A 169 -8.79 0.54 5.23
N LEU A 170 -9.99 0.01 4.98
CA LEU A 170 -10.77 0.36 3.80
C LEU A 170 -11.08 1.85 3.74
N SER A 171 -11.66 2.38 4.81
CA SER A 171 -12.08 3.79 4.83
C SER A 171 -10.88 4.72 4.64
N ALA A 172 -9.75 4.46 5.32
CA ALA A 172 -8.51 5.21 5.15
C ALA A 172 -7.97 5.14 3.71
N PHE A 173 -7.97 3.94 3.11
CA PHE A 173 -7.52 3.75 1.74
C PHE A 173 -8.38 4.53 0.74
N LEU A 174 -9.71 4.47 0.85
CA LEU A 174 -10.61 5.25 0.00
C LEU A 174 -10.46 6.75 0.24
N GLY A 175 -10.21 7.18 1.49
CA GLY A 175 -9.85 8.58 1.79
C GLY A 175 -8.61 9.04 1.01
N LEU A 176 -7.54 8.24 0.99
CA LEU A 176 -6.34 8.52 0.19
C LEU A 176 -6.64 8.58 -1.31
N VAL A 177 -7.48 7.67 -1.82
CA VAL A 177 -7.91 7.66 -3.23
C VAL A 177 -8.68 8.94 -3.57
N CYS A 178 -9.62 9.35 -2.72
CA CYS A 178 -10.37 10.59 -2.87
C CYS A 178 -9.44 11.82 -2.92
N VAL A 179 -8.51 11.95 -1.98
CA VAL A 179 -7.52 13.06 -1.96
C VAL A 179 -6.66 13.04 -3.23
N ALA A 180 -6.19 11.86 -3.65
CA ALA A 180 -5.38 11.69 -4.85
C ALA A 180 -6.10 12.10 -6.15
N MET A 181 -7.44 12.00 -6.19
CA MET A 181 -8.24 12.40 -7.35
C MET A 181 -8.45 13.93 -7.47
N LEU A 182 -8.43 14.67 -6.35
CA LEU A 182 -8.74 16.11 -6.35
C LEU A 182 -7.91 16.94 -7.33
N PRO A 183 -6.56 16.77 -7.44
CA PRO A 183 -5.78 17.53 -8.41
C PRO A 183 -6.22 17.30 -9.87
N TYR A 184 -6.62 16.07 -10.23
CA TYR A 184 -7.08 15.73 -11.58
C TYR A 184 -8.46 16.29 -11.90
N PHE A 185 -9.30 16.52 -10.87
CA PHE A 185 -10.60 17.17 -11.01
C PHE A 185 -10.45 18.67 -11.30
N PHE A 186 -9.59 19.36 -10.54
CA PHE A 186 -9.36 20.80 -10.68
C PHE A 186 -8.43 21.17 -11.84
N PHE A 187 -7.69 20.22 -12.40
CA PHE A 187 -6.81 20.47 -13.54
C PHE A 187 -7.60 20.99 -14.75
N ARG A 188 -7.23 22.20 -15.24
CA ARG A 188 -7.95 22.88 -16.33
C ARG A 188 -7.95 22.08 -17.65
N GLY A 189 -6.90 21.31 -17.92
CA GLY A 189 -6.80 20.47 -19.12
C GLY A 189 -7.58 19.15 -19.05
N SER A 190 -8.29 18.87 -17.96
CA SER A 190 -9.08 17.64 -17.82
C SER A 190 -10.40 17.74 -18.59
N THR A 191 -10.72 16.72 -19.38
CA THR A 191 -11.96 16.67 -20.16
C THR A 191 -13.18 16.57 -19.25
N ILE A 192 -14.34 17.06 -19.71
CA ILE A 192 -15.60 16.98 -18.94
C ILE A 192 -15.92 15.54 -18.55
N ALA A 193 -15.75 14.59 -19.47
CA ALA A 193 -15.96 13.16 -19.20
C ALA A 193 -15.08 12.64 -18.05
N LYS A 194 -13.79 13.04 -18.01
CA LYS A 194 -12.88 12.67 -16.91
C LYS A 194 -13.34 13.28 -15.58
N LYS A 195 -13.76 14.55 -15.59
CA LYS A 195 -14.28 15.22 -14.38
C LYS A 195 -15.54 14.56 -13.85
N VAL A 196 -16.47 14.19 -14.75
CA VAL A 196 -17.69 13.44 -14.38
C VAL A 196 -17.33 12.07 -13.81
N GLY A 197 -16.39 11.35 -14.42
CA GLY A 197 -15.92 10.07 -13.90
C GLY A 197 -15.29 10.18 -12.51
N ILE A 198 -14.40 11.17 -12.31
CA ILE A 198 -13.79 11.45 -11.00
C ILE A 198 -14.84 11.82 -9.96
N LEU A 199 -15.77 12.72 -10.31
CA LEU A 199 -16.84 13.13 -9.39
C LEU A 199 -17.71 11.94 -8.99
N SER A 200 -18.04 11.07 -9.95
CA SER A 200 -18.84 9.87 -9.69
C SER A 200 -18.11 8.92 -8.74
N LEU A 201 -16.83 8.63 -9.02
CA LEU A 201 -16.01 7.76 -8.17
C LEU A 201 -15.85 8.35 -6.75
N LEU A 202 -15.58 9.65 -6.64
CA LEU A 202 -15.45 10.35 -5.37
C LEU A 202 -16.74 10.27 -4.53
N LEU A 203 -17.91 10.48 -5.14
CA LEU A 203 -19.19 10.37 -4.43
C LEU A 203 -19.48 8.94 -3.97
N ILE A 204 -19.15 7.94 -4.79
CA ILE A 204 -19.28 6.52 -4.43
C ILE A 204 -18.34 6.17 -3.27
N ASP A 205 -17.08 6.59 -3.33
CA ASP A 205 -16.09 6.31 -2.29
C ASP A 205 -16.48 6.97 -0.95
N ILE A 206 -16.97 8.22 -0.98
CA ILE A 206 -17.51 8.89 0.22
C ILE A 206 -18.71 8.11 0.80
N TYR A 207 -19.63 7.65 -0.05
CA TYR A 207 -20.76 6.82 0.38
C TYR A 207 -20.27 5.52 1.05
N ILE A 208 -19.29 4.84 0.45
CA ILE A 208 -18.71 3.62 1.03
C ILE A 208 -18.07 3.93 2.39
N ILE A 209 -17.24 4.98 2.48
CA ILE A 209 -16.62 5.41 3.75
C ILE A 209 -17.67 5.63 4.83
N GLN A 210 -18.76 6.35 4.52
CA GLN A 210 -19.85 6.57 5.48
C GLN A 210 -20.54 5.25 5.88
N SER A 211 -20.79 4.35 4.91
CA SER A 211 -21.41 3.04 5.18
C SER A 211 -20.57 2.13 6.09
N THR A 212 -19.25 2.35 6.17
CA THR A 212 -18.38 1.59 7.07
C THR A 212 -18.45 2.02 8.53
N GLU A 213 -19.08 3.16 8.84
CA GLU A 213 -19.10 3.80 10.18
C GLU A 213 -17.69 4.04 10.77
N SER A 214 -16.66 4.05 9.92
CA SER A 214 -15.28 4.20 10.33
C SER A 214 -14.85 5.67 10.41
N ILE A 215 -14.08 5.99 11.44
CA ILE A 215 -13.49 7.33 11.64
C ILE A 215 -12.27 7.56 10.74
N GLN A 216 -11.51 6.51 10.39
CA GLN A 216 -10.20 6.69 9.75
C GLN A 216 -10.31 7.30 8.34
N GLY A 217 -11.32 6.92 7.55
CA GLY A 217 -11.54 7.52 6.23
C GLY A 217 -11.87 9.00 6.29
N VAL A 218 -12.69 9.42 7.27
CA VAL A 218 -13.04 10.84 7.47
C VAL A 218 -11.84 11.65 7.94
N PHE A 219 -10.96 11.07 8.76
CA PHE A 219 -9.76 11.76 9.23
C PHE A 219 -8.69 11.91 8.13
N VAL A 220 -8.64 10.96 7.20
CA VAL A 220 -7.64 10.93 6.12
C VAL A 220 -8.04 11.82 4.93
N PHE A 221 -9.34 11.97 4.67
CA PHE A 221 -9.89 12.82 3.61
C PHE A 221 -9.88 14.31 4.00
#